data_AF-A0A2S5ZDC0-F1
#
_entry.id   AF-A0A2S5ZDC0-F1
#
_cell.length_a   1.000
_cell.length_b   1.000
_cell.length_c   1.000
_cell.angle_alpha   90.00
_cell.angle_beta   90.00
_cell.angle_gamma   90.00
#
_symmetry.space_group_name_H-M   'P 1'
#
loop_
_entity.id
_entity.type
_entity.pdbx_description
1 polymer ?
#
loop_
_entity_poly.entity_id
_entity_poly.type
_entity_poly.pdbx_seq_one_letter_code
_entity_poly.pdbx_strand_id
1 'polypeptide(L)'
;MGISSHELHLEFPQYKDLIQELKGNDLRFNEKLQEYTELDHEIKGLEKRDSPIGDDKLHRMKQKRAQLKDDLYQVLISNGKAS
;
A
#
# COMPACT_ATOMS: atom_id res chain seq x y z
N MET A 1 8.06 16.29 -5.77
CA MET A 1 6.76 15.76 -6.25
C MET A 1 6.31 14.73 -5.22
N GLY A 2 5.22 15.01 -4.50
CA GLY A 2 4.77 14.19 -3.39
C GLY A 2 4.19 12.86 -3.89
N ILE A 3 4.78 11.76 -3.42
CA ILE A 3 4.27 10.40 -3.60
C ILE A 3 2.84 10.41 -3.06
N SER A 4 1.88 10.42 -3.99
CA SER A 4 0.49 10.71 -3.67
C SER A 4 -0.14 9.43 -3.18
N SER A 5 -0.63 9.42 -1.93
CA SER A 5 -1.39 8.35 -1.26
C SER A 5 -2.69 7.93 -1.96
N HIS A 6 -2.86 8.28 -3.24
CA HIS A 6 -4.08 8.09 -4.01
C HIS A 6 -4.41 6.63 -4.27
N GLU A 7 -3.44 5.72 -4.37
CA GLU A 7 -3.72 4.34 -4.78
C GLU A 7 -4.56 3.58 -3.74
N LEU A 8 -4.29 3.76 -2.44
CA LEU A 8 -5.12 3.14 -1.39
C LEU A 8 -6.49 3.82 -1.24
N HIS A 9 -6.57 5.15 -1.40
CA HIS A 9 -7.86 5.86 -1.38
C HIS A 9 -8.78 5.46 -2.54
N LEU A 10 -8.20 5.09 -3.69
CA LEU A 10 -8.95 4.62 -4.85
C LEU A 10 -9.47 3.18 -4.65
N GLU A 11 -8.68 2.31 -4.00
CA GLU A 11 -9.13 0.95 -3.68
C GLU A 11 -10.16 0.91 -2.55
N PHE A 12 -10.08 1.86 -1.60
CA PHE A 12 -10.94 1.92 -0.42
C PHE A 12 -11.58 3.30 -0.22
N PRO A 13 -12.44 3.76 -1.16
CA PRO A 13 -13.03 5.10 -1.08
C PRO A 13 -13.90 5.28 0.16
N GLN A 14 -14.55 4.20 0.64
CA GLN A 14 -15.36 4.19 1.86
C GLN A 14 -14.54 4.40 3.14
N TYR A 15 -13.24 4.09 3.11
CA TYR A 15 -12.34 4.26 4.25
C TYR A 15 -11.41 5.47 4.08
N LYS A 16 -11.60 6.32 3.06
CA LYS A 16 -10.74 7.49 2.79
C LYS A 16 -10.53 8.37 4.02
N ASP A 17 -11.59 8.69 4.74
CA ASP A 17 -11.53 9.54 5.94
C ASP A 17 -10.71 8.87 7.04
N LEU A 18 -11.00 7.59 7.29
CA LEU A 18 -10.27 6.76 8.26
C LEU A 18 -8.79 6.60 7.88
N ILE A 19 -8.48 6.43 6.59
CA ILE A 19 -7.10 6.37 6.08
C ILE A 19 -6.37 7.68 6.34
N GLN A 20 -7.01 8.84 6.12
CA GLN A 20 -6.39 10.13 6.43
C GLN A 20 -6.15 10.32 7.93
N GLU A 21 -7.12 9.93 8.75
CA GLU A 21 -6.99 10.00 10.21
C GLU A 21 -5.85 9.10 10.71
N LEU A 22 -5.85 7.83 10.29
CA LEU A 22 -4.82 6.85 10.65
C LEU A 22 -3.46 7.23 10.10
N LYS A 23 -3.37 7.88 8.94
CA LYS A 23 -2.09 8.37 8.42
C LYS A 23 -1.45 9.41 9.35
N GLY A 24 -2.26 10.22 10.05
CA GLY A 24 -1.78 11.20 11.02
C GLY A 24 -1.62 10.65 12.45
N ASN A 25 -2.49 9.72 12.85
CA ASN A 25 -2.50 9.14 14.19
C ASN A 25 -1.59 7.92 14.35
N ASP A 26 -1.48 7.11 13.30
CA ASP A 26 -0.83 5.80 13.33
C ASP A 26 0.38 5.78 12.39
N LEU A 27 1.57 5.94 12.98
CA LEU A 27 2.83 5.92 12.24
C LEU A 27 3.04 4.62 11.47
N ARG A 28 2.64 3.48 12.04
CA ARG A 28 2.80 2.17 11.39
C ARG A 28 1.95 2.08 10.13
N PHE A 29 0.74 2.61 10.18
CA PHE A 29 -0.13 2.71 9.01
C PHE A 29 0.49 3.59 7.92
N ASN A 30 1.02 4.77 8.29
CA ASN A 30 1.67 5.65 7.33
C ASN A 30 2.92 5.01 6.69
N GLU A 31 3.76 4.33 7.47
CA GLU A 31 4.92 3.60 6.95
C GLU A 31 4.52 2.50 5.96
N LYS A 32 3.52 1.69 6.29
CA LYS A 32 3.01 0.63 5.39
C LYS A 32 2.39 1.20 4.12
N LEU A 33 1.68 2.32 4.22
CA LEU A 33 1.07 3.01 3.07
C LEU A 33 2.14 3.54 2.10
N GLN A 34 3.20 4.15 2.65
CA GLN A 34 4.36 4.57 1.86
C GLN A 34 5.03 3.37 1.20
N GLU A 35 5.30 2.32 1.98
CA GLU A 35 5.96 1.11 1.46
C GLU A 35 5.13 0.45 0.36
N TYR A 36 3.80 0.38 0.50
CA TYR A 36 2.89 -0.15 -0.53
C TYR A 36 2.98 0.65 -1.84
N THR A 37 2.97 1.98 -1.73
CA THR A 37 3.01 2.87 -2.89
C THR A 37 4.35 2.80 -3.61
N GLU A 38 5.45 2.76 -2.85
CA GLU A 38 6.79 2.58 -3.42
C GLU A 38 6.92 1.23 -4.12
N LEU A 39 6.36 0.17 -3.50
CA LEU A 39 6.33 -1.16 -4.09
C LEU A 39 5.56 -1.22 -5.40
N ASP A 40 4.37 -0.62 -5.45
CA ASP A 40 3.55 -0.58 -6.66
C ASP A 40 4.27 0.15 -7.80
N HIS A 41 4.91 1.28 -7.48
CA HIS A 41 5.68 2.05 -8.45
C HIS A 41 6.90 1.27 -8.96
N GLU A 42 7.61 0.56 -8.08
CA GLU A 42 8.75 -0.27 -8.47
C GLU A 42 8.30 -1.53 -9.25
N ILE A 43 7.15 -2.14 -8.92
CA ILE A 43 6.51 -3.21 -9.71
C ILE A 43 6.22 -2.71 -11.13
N LYS A 44 5.54 -1.57 -11.29
CA LYS A 44 5.26 -0.95 -12.60
C LYS A 44 6.55 -0.65 -13.38
N GLY A 45 7.60 -0.22 -12.68
CA GLY A 45 8.92 0.03 -13.27
C GLY A 45 9.62 -1.25 -13.75
N LEU A 46 9.49 -2.34 -13.00
CA LEU A 46 10.05 -3.65 -13.35
C LEU A 46 9.27 -4.33 -14.47
N GLU A 47 7.93 -4.24 -14.47
CA GLU A 47 7.08 -4.76 -15.55
C GLU A 47 7.41 -4.11 -16.90
N LYS A 48 7.81 -2.82 -16.90
CA LYS A 48 8.32 -2.16 -18.12
C LYS A 48 9.69 -2.63 -18.60
N ARG A 49 10.51 -3.21 -17.71
CA ARG A 49 11.90 -3.61 -18.01
C ARG A 49 12.02 -5.02 -18.56
N ASP A 50 10.92 -5.80 -18.60
CA ASP A 50 10.77 -7.12 -19.24
C ASP A 50 12.08 -7.93 -19.27
N SER A 51 12.60 -8.23 -18.08
CA SER A 51 13.87 -8.91 -17.90
C SER A 51 13.69 -10.08 -16.95
N PRO A 52 14.29 -11.27 -17.19
CA PRO A 52 14.10 -12.46 -16.36
C PRO A 52 14.52 -12.28 -14.90
N ILE A 53 15.47 -11.38 -14.61
CA ILE A 53 15.84 -10.99 -13.23
C ILE A 53 14.73 -10.17 -12.57
N GLY A 54 13.99 -9.42 -13.36
CA GLY A 54 12.84 -8.64 -12.92
C GLY A 54 11.72 -9.53 -12.41
N ASP A 55 11.52 -10.72 -12.97
CA ASP A 55 10.42 -11.63 -12.62
C ASP A 55 10.51 -12.15 -11.17
N ASP A 56 11.69 -12.63 -10.73
CA ASP A 56 11.88 -13.11 -9.34
C ASP A 56 11.70 -11.97 -8.33
N LYS A 57 12.23 -10.77 -8.64
CA LYS A 57 12.05 -9.57 -7.81
C LYS A 57 10.57 -9.16 -7.79
N LEU A 58 9.91 -9.14 -8.94
CA LEU A 58 8.50 -8.80 -9.10
C LEU A 58 7.62 -9.77 -8.28
N HIS A 59 7.96 -11.06 -8.27
CA HIS A 59 7.22 -12.07 -7.53
C HIS A 59 7.29 -11.80 -6.01
N ARG A 60 8.48 -11.53 -5.48
CA ARG A 60 8.67 -11.14 -4.07
C ARG A 60 7.95 -9.84 -3.76
N MET A 61 8.00 -8.89 -4.68
CA MET A 61 7.34 -7.61 -4.53
C MET A 61 5.82 -7.75 -4.52
N LYS A 62 5.22 -8.51 -5.43
CA LYS A 62 3.79 -8.83 -5.43
C LYS A 62 3.37 -9.48 -4.10
N GLN A 63 4.19 -10.38 -3.56
CA GLN A 63 3.94 -11.00 -2.26
C GLN A 63 3.97 -9.96 -1.12
N LYS A 64 4.97 -9.06 -1.10
CA LYS A 64 5.08 -7.99 -0.11
C LYS A 64 3.93 -6.96 -0.25
N ARG A 65 3.52 -6.62 -1.47
CA ARG A 65 2.35 -5.78 -1.77
C ARG A 65 1.07 -6.38 -1.19
N ALA A 66 0.88 -7.69 -1.34
CA ALA A 66 -0.27 -8.39 -0.77
C ALA A 66 -0.25 -8.35 0.78
N GLN A 67 0.91 -8.59 1.39
CA GLN A 67 1.07 -8.48 2.85
C GLN A 67 0.77 -7.07 3.35
N LEU A 68 1.33 -6.04 2.70
CA LEU A 68 1.08 -4.64 3.06
C LEU A 68 -0.39 -4.29 2.93
N LYS A 69 -1.07 -4.75 1.88
CA LYS A 69 -2.51 -4.56 1.71
C LYS A 69 -3.30 -5.21 2.84
N ASP A 70 -2.97 -6.46 3.19
CA ASP A 70 -3.65 -7.18 4.27
C ASP A 70 -3.49 -6.43 5.60
N ASP A 71 -2.28 -5.96 5.88
CA ASP A 71 -1.96 -5.24 7.10
C ASP A 71 -2.65 -3.87 7.19
N LEU A 72 -2.65 -3.10 6.08
CA LEU A 72 -3.43 -1.86 5.97
C LEU A 72 -4.93 -2.16 6.20
N TYR A 73 -5.45 -3.23 5.61
CA TYR A 73 -6.84 -3.64 5.80
C TYR A 73 -7.14 -4.07 7.25
N GLN A 74 -6.24 -4.79 7.92
CA GLN A 74 -6.37 -5.13 9.34
C GLN A 74 -6.48 -3.89 10.20
N VAL A 75 -5.64 -2.87 9.97
CA VAL A 75 -5.71 -1.60 10.70
C VAL A 75 -7.05 -0.89 10.43
N LEU A 76 -7.50 -0.86 9.18
CA LEU A 76 -8.79 -0.25 8.82
C LEU A 76 -9.98 -0.97 9.47
N ILE A 77 -9.98 -2.30 9.52
CA ILE A 77 -11.02 -3.08 10.16
C ILE A 77 -10.96 -2.95 11.68
N SER A 78 -9.76 -2.94 12.26
CA SER A 78 -9.56 -2.77 13.69
C SER A 78 -10.08 -1.41 14.18
N ASN A 79 -9.82 -0.34 13.42
CA ASN A 79 -10.31 1.00 13.77
C ASN A 79 -11.76 1.23 13.33
N GLY A 80 -12.20 0.66 12.21
CA GLY A 80 -13.57 0.77 11.71
C GLY A 80 -14.60 -0.06 12.49
N LYS A 81 -14.16 -1.07 13.27
CA LYS A 81 -15.01 -1.81 14.22
C LYS A 81 -15.12 -1.16 15.59
N ALA A 82 -14.36 -0.10 15.88
CA ALA A 82 -14.54 0.68 17.10
C ALA A 82 -15.72 1.65 16.93
N SER A 83 -16.94 1.13 17.09
CA SER A 83 -18.13 1.89 17.47
C SER A 83 -18.76 1.25 18.68
#